data_AF-A0A0Q9L7D9-F1
#
_entry.id   AF-A0A0Q9L7D9-F1
#
_cell.length_a   1.000
_cell.length_b   1.000
_cell.length_c   1.000
_cell.angle_alpha   90.00
_cell.angle_beta   90.00
_cell.angle_gamma   90.00
#
_symmetry.space_group_name_H-M   'P 1'
#
loop_
_entity.id
_entity.type
_entity.pdbx_description
1 polymer ?
#
loop_
_entity_poly.entity_id
_entity_poly.type
_entity_poly.pdbx_seq_one_letter_code
_entity_poly.pdbx_strand_id
1 'polypeptide(L)'
;MQLRSAGNGSAGTQNVKLVASDSWTEGGISYSNRPALGTSIGTLGPTTTNTSYSVPLTVSGLTGELGQHLSFGIASSSSDGLDLNSKEAGSTVARKLVVIFSGPGALPRRGGRK
;
A
#
# COMPACT_ATOMS: atom_id res chain seq x y z
N MET A 1 -5.67 1.50 -0.60
CA MET A 1 -4.64 2.52 -0.29
C MET A 1 -4.78 3.67 -1.27
N GLN A 2 -4.68 4.92 -0.81
CA GLN A 2 -4.69 6.11 -1.66
C GLN A 2 -3.27 6.62 -1.90
N LEU A 3 -2.86 6.69 -3.15
CA LEU A 3 -1.60 7.28 -3.60
C LEU A 3 -1.87 8.43 -4.55
N ARG A 4 -0.93 9.37 -4.66
CA ARG A 4 -1.00 10.46 -5.63
C ARG A 4 0.35 10.59 -6.33
N SER A 5 0.32 10.56 -7.66
CA SER A 5 1.47 10.89 -8.47
C SER A 5 1.80 12.39 -8.33
N ALA A 6 3.08 12.71 -8.25
CA ALA A 6 3.58 14.06 -8.07
C ALA A 6 4.05 14.64 -9.41
N GLY A 7 5.31 15.07 -9.50
CA GLY A 7 5.90 15.72 -10.67
C GLY A 7 6.06 14.81 -11.90
N ASN A 8 6.13 13.50 -11.70
CA ASN A 8 6.26 12.52 -12.78
C ASN A 8 5.25 11.37 -12.64
N GLY A 9 4.70 10.93 -13.77
CA GLY A 9 3.91 9.70 -13.90
C GLY A 9 4.69 8.61 -14.65
N SER A 10 4.35 7.36 -14.41
CA SER A 10 4.91 6.20 -15.10
C SER A 10 3.89 5.56 -16.05
N ALA A 11 4.35 5.12 -17.23
CA ALA A 11 3.58 4.29 -18.14
C ALA A 11 3.51 2.82 -17.67
N GLY A 12 4.39 2.42 -16.74
CA GLY A 12 4.52 1.04 -16.27
C GLY A 12 3.65 0.70 -15.07
N THR A 13 3.47 -0.61 -14.86
CA THR A 13 2.82 -1.14 -13.66
C THR A 13 3.78 -1.12 -12.47
N GLN A 14 3.28 -0.63 -11.35
CA GLN A 14 3.91 -0.54 -10.06
C GLN A 14 3.29 -1.60 -9.14
N ASN A 15 4.07 -2.58 -8.71
CA ASN A 15 3.62 -3.63 -7.82
C ASN A 15 3.81 -3.20 -6.36
N VAL A 16 2.72 -3.19 -5.59
CA VAL A 16 2.75 -2.93 -4.16
C VAL A 16 2.98 -4.25 -3.45
N LYS A 17 4.09 -4.36 -2.73
CA LYS A 17 4.56 -5.56 -2.05
C LYS A 17 4.68 -5.33 -0.56
N LEU A 18 4.44 -6.38 0.22
CA LEU A 18 4.71 -6.35 1.66
C LEU A 18 6.21 -6.34 1.93
N VAL A 19 6.58 -5.72 3.03
CA VAL A 19 7.94 -5.71 3.55
C VAL A 19 7.88 -6.12 5.01
N ALA A 20 8.54 -7.23 5.34
CA ALA A 20 8.51 -7.79 6.70
C ALA A 20 9.35 -6.99 7.71
N SER A 21 10.27 -6.15 7.24
CA SER A 21 11.14 -5.35 8.09
C SER A 21 10.61 -3.92 8.22
N ASP A 22 10.24 -3.55 9.44
CA ASP A 22 9.81 -2.19 9.80
C ASP A 22 10.95 -1.32 10.35
N SER A 23 12.20 -1.80 10.29
CA SER A 23 13.35 -1.16 10.95
C SER A 23 14.04 -0.09 10.10
N TRP A 24 13.51 0.24 8.92
CA TRP A 24 14.10 1.27 8.08
C TRP A 24 13.80 2.66 8.66
N THR A 25 14.78 3.55 8.56
CA THR A 25 14.64 4.95 8.99
C THR A 25 14.71 5.89 7.80
N GLU A 26 14.08 7.05 7.93
CA GLU A 26 14.22 8.13 6.95
C GLU A 26 15.68 8.57 6.88
N GLY A 27 16.27 8.52 5.68
CA GLY A 27 17.69 8.79 5.45
C GLY A 27 18.67 7.66 5.76
N GLY A 28 18.24 6.57 6.42
CA GLY A 28 19.09 5.40 6.74
C GLY A 28 19.05 4.28 5.71
N ILE A 29 18.09 4.33 4.79
CA ILE A 29 17.92 3.34 3.72
C ILE A 29 18.57 3.82 2.41
N SER A 30 19.23 2.89 1.74
CA SER A 30 19.84 2.98 0.42
C SER A 30 19.31 1.84 -0.44
N TYR A 31 19.66 1.84 -1.72
CA TYR A 31 19.33 0.70 -2.58
C TYR A 31 19.94 -0.60 -2.03
N SER A 32 21.19 -0.60 -1.58
CA SER A 32 21.91 -1.82 -1.19
C SER A 32 21.41 -2.44 0.13
N ASN A 33 20.97 -1.64 1.10
CA ASN A 33 20.48 -2.11 2.40
C ASN A 33 18.94 -2.08 2.50
N ARG A 34 18.23 -1.99 1.37
CA ARG A 34 16.77 -2.01 1.37
C ARG A 34 16.26 -3.38 1.85
N PRO A 35 15.16 -3.42 2.63
CA PRO A 35 14.49 -4.66 2.95
C PRO A 35 14.12 -5.48 1.71
N ALA A 36 14.11 -6.80 1.86
CA ALA A 36 13.61 -7.70 0.83
C ALA A 36 12.12 -7.45 0.60
N LEU A 37 11.71 -7.35 -0.67
CA LEU A 37 10.31 -7.24 -1.05
C LEU A 37 9.64 -8.61 -1.02
N GLY A 38 8.52 -8.71 -0.33
CA GLY A 38 7.69 -9.90 -0.26
C GLY A 38 6.67 -10.00 -1.40
N THR A 39 5.53 -10.61 -1.08
CA THR A 39 4.45 -10.88 -2.04
C THR A 39 3.77 -9.59 -2.50
N SER A 40 3.38 -9.56 -3.78
CA SER A 40 2.54 -8.49 -4.33
C SER A 40 1.12 -8.62 -3.82
N ILE A 41 0.59 -7.52 -3.28
CA ILE A 41 -0.77 -7.44 -2.73
C ILE A 41 -1.60 -6.36 -3.43
N GLY A 42 -1.05 -5.69 -4.44
CA GLY A 42 -1.77 -4.66 -5.18
C GLY A 42 -0.94 -4.14 -6.35
N THR A 43 -1.62 -3.44 -7.26
CA THR A 43 -1.00 -2.86 -8.45
C THR A 43 -1.49 -1.44 -8.67
N LEU A 44 -0.57 -0.56 -9.07
CA LEU A 44 -0.84 0.81 -9.48
C LEU A 44 -0.27 1.01 -10.89
N GLY A 45 -0.96 1.75 -11.74
CA GLY A 45 -0.44 2.17 -13.03
C GLY A 45 -1.19 1.60 -14.22
N PRO A 46 -1.07 2.22 -15.41
CA PRO A 46 -0.29 3.44 -15.71
C PRO A 46 -0.77 4.66 -14.92
N THR A 47 0.12 5.62 -14.68
CA THR A 47 -0.16 6.83 -13.91
C THR A 47 0.14 8.10 -14.70
N THR A 48 -0.69 9.12 -14.51
CA THR A 48 -0.52 10.47 -15.02
C THR A 48 -0.06 11.38 -13.89
N THR A 49 0.74 12.40 -14.18
CA THR A 49 1.20 13.41 -13.22
C THR A 49 0.04 14.03 -12.42
N ASN A 50 0.30 14.40 -11.16
CA ASN A 50 -0.64 15.14 -10.31
C ASN A 50 -2.04 14.50 -10.18
N THR A 51 -2.11 13.17 -10.09
CA THR A 51 -3.37 12.39 -10.13
C THR A 51 -3.47 11.45 -8.93
N SER A 52 -4.66 11.37 -8.33
CA SER A 52 -4.92 10.48 -7.18
C SER A 52 -5.46 9.13 -7.63
N TYR A 53 -4.97 8.06 -7.01
CA TYR A 53 -5.31 6.68 -7.31
C TYR A 53 -5.76 5.94 -6.06
N SER A 54 -6.77 5.10 -6.22
CA SER A 54 -7.09 4.05 -5.25
C SER A 54 -6.46 2.75 -5.71
N VAL A 55 -5.60 2.21 -4.86
CA VAL A 55 -4.94 0.92 -5.04
C VAL A 55 -5.64 -0.10 -4.14
N PRO A 56 -6.45 -1.02 -4.71
CA PRO A 56 -7.01 -2.14 -3.98
C PRO A 56 -5.87 -3.02 -3.44
N LEU A 57 -5.99 -3.45 -2.18
CA LEU A 57 -5.03 -4.36 -1.56
C LEU A 57 -5.71 -5.71 -1.28
N THR A 58 -5.01 -6.80 -1.58
CA THR A 58 -5.47 -8.16 -1.28
C THR A 58 -5.45 -8.39 0.23
N VAL A 59 -6.64 -8.46 0.83
CA VAL A 59 -6.84 -8.52 2.29
C VAL A 59 -6.18 -9.73 2.93
N SER A 60 -6.18 -10.90 2.27
CA SER A 60 -5.55 -12.11 2.81
C SER A 60 -4.03 -11.97 2.99
N GLY A 61 -3.38 -11.06 2.25
CA GLY A 61 -1.98 -10.74 2.47
C GLY A 61 -1.74 -9.87 3.70
N LEU A 62 -2.75 -9.10 4.15
CA LEU A 62 -2.63 -8.15 5.26
C LEU A 62 -2.96 -8.76 6.62
N THR A 63 -3.51 -9.97 6.68
CA THR A 63 -3.97 -10.59 7.93
C THR A 63 -2.83 -10.83 8.92
N GLY A 64 -1.62 -11.11 8.43
CA GLY A 64 -0.42 -11.27 9.27
C GLY A 64 0.10 -9.96 9.85
N GLU A 65 -0.35 -8.81 9.35
CA GLU A 65 0.14 -7.47 9.73
C GLU A 65 -0.84 -6.72 10.65
N LEU A 66 -1.87 -7.40 11.15
CA LEU A 66 -2.87 -6.77 12.01
C LEU A 66 -2.31 -6.46 13.40
N GLY A 67 -2.51 -5.23 13.85
CA GLY A 67 -2.10 -4.79 15.19
C GLY A 67 -0.61 -4.43 15.31
N GLN A 68 0.12 -4.40 14.19
CA GLN A 68 1.55 -4.08 14.14
C GLN A 68 1.86 -3.03 13.07
N HIS A 69 3.12 -2.63 12.97
CA HIS A 69 3.56 -1.75 11.90
C HIS A 69 3.42 -2.46 10.55
N LEU A 70 3.06 -1.68 9.53
CA LEU A 70 2.83 -2.19 8.18
C LEU A 70 3.75 -1.44 7.22
N SER A 71 4.68 -2.19 6.65
CA SER A 71 5.61 -1.67 5.64
C SER A 71 5.26 -2.17 4.25
N PHE A 72 5.32 -1.25 3.28
CA PHE A 72 5.13 -1.53 1.87
C PHE A 72 6.36 -1.14 1.06
N GLY A 73 6.64 -1.91 0.02
CA GLY A 73 7.54 -1.54 -1.06
C GLY A 73 6.79 -1.44 -2.37
N ILE A 74 7.26 -0.56 -3.26
CA ILE A 74 6.72 -0.41 -4.61
C ILE A 74 7.84 -0.74 -5.59
N ALA A 75 7.58 -1.65 -6.53
CA ALA A 75 8.57 -2.06 -7.53
C ALA A 75 7.95 -2.17 -8.93
N SER A 76 8.73 -1.78 -9.92
CA SER A 76 8.38 -1.88 -11.33
C SER A 76 9.55 -2.45 -12.13
N SER A 77 9.23 -3.10 -13.24
CA SER A 77 10.19 -3.45 -14.30
C SER A 77 10.22 -2.39 -15.42
N SER A 78 9.48 -1.30 -15.26
CA SER A 78 9.50 -0.18 -16.20
C SER A 78 10.84 0.52 -16.19
N SER A 79 11.21 1.10 -17.33
CA SER A 79 12.43 1.90 -17.48
C SER A 79 12.23 3.39 -17.14
N ASP A 80 11.04 3.78 -16.70
CA ASP A 80 10.70 5.13 -16.26
C ASP A 80 10.50 5.21 -14.73
N GLY A 81 10.42 6.44 -14.21
CA GLY A 81 10.17 6.72 -12.79
C GLY A 81 8.71 7.07 -12.49
N LEU A 82 8.33 6.97 -11.22
CA LEU A 82 7.08 7.51 -10.70
C LEU A 82 7.40 8.34 -9.46
N ASP A 83 6.99 9.60 -9.46
CA ASP A 83 7.08 10.43 -8.27
C ASP A 83 5.78 10.29 -7.48
N LEU A 84 5.88 10.07 -6.17
CA LEU A 84 4.73 9.99 -5.28
C LEU A 84 4.79 11.11 -4.25
N ASN A 85 3.63 11.68 -3.93
CA ASN A 85 3.53 12.63 -2.84
C ASN A 85 3.96 12.01 -1.51
N SER A 86 4.80 12.74 -0.77
CA SER A 86 5.19 12.38 0.58
C SER A 86 4.04 12.63 1.57
N LYS A 87 4.24 12.24 2.83
CA LYS A 87 3.33 12.61 3.93
C LYS A 87 3.34 14.13 4.20
N GLU A 88 4.40 14.83 3.78
CA GLU A 88 4.60 16.27 3.99
C GLU A 88 4.03 17.12 2.84
N ALA A 89 3.43 16.52 1.81
CA ALA A 89 2.88 17.23 0.65
C ALA A 89 1.63 18.09 0.97
N GLY A 90 1.20 18.14 2.23
CA GLY A 90 -0.01 18.81 2.70
C GLY A 90 -1.20 17.84 2.84
N SER A 91 -2.10 18.12 3.80
CA SER A 91 -3.15 17.18 4.23
C SER A 91 -4.19 16.80 3.15
N THR A 92 -4.34 17.65 2.12
CA THR A 92 -5.26 17.41 1.00
C THR A 92 -4.71 16.40 -0.01
N VAL A 93 -3.39 16.27 -0.10
CA VAL A 93 -2.70 15.49 -1.15
C VAL A 93 -1.70 14.47 -0.59
N ALA A 94 -1.57 14.38 0.73
CA ALA A 94 -0.83 13.34 1.41
C ALA A 94 -1.46 11.96 1.18
N ARG A 95 -0.59 10.93 1.14
CA ARG A 95 -1.01 9.53 1.06
C ARG A 95 -1.91 9.14 2.22
N LYS A 96 -2.90 8.28 1.96
CA LYS A 96 -3.83 7.75 2.98
C LYS A 96 -3.93 6.24 2.86
N LEU A 97 -3.78 5.53 3.96
CA LEU A 97 -4.13 4.12 4.02
C LEU A 97 -5.51 4.01 4.67
N VAL A 98 -6.46 3.46 3.92
CA VAL A 98 -7.76 3.06 4.45
C VAL A 98 -7.82 1.55 4.29
N VAL A 99 -7.99 0.85 5.40
CA VAL A 99 -8.21 -0.60 5.43
C VAL A 99 -9.58 -0.86 6.01
N ILE A 100 -10.43 -1.56 5.26
CA ILE A 100 -11.77 -1.93 5.69
C ILE A 100 -11.76 -3.44 5.92
N PHE A 101 -11.96 -3.85 7.16
CA PHE A 101 -12.09 -5.26 7.53
C PHE A 101 -13.57 -5.60 7.71
N SER A 102 -14.09 -6.47 6.86
CA SER A 102 -15.39 -7.09 7.09
C SER A 102 -15.16 -8.37 7.88
N GLY A 103 -15.41 -8.36 9.19
CA GLY A 103 -15.43 -9.59 9.98
C GLY A 103 -16.54 -10.53 9.51
N PRO A 104 -16.44 -11.85 9.72
CA PRO A 104 -17.55 -12.75 9.44
C PRO A 104 -18.76 -12.30 10.27
N GLY A 105 -19.81 -11.85 9.57
CA GLY A 105 -21.03 -11.37 10.19
C GLY A 105 -21.54 -12.42 11.17
N ALA A 106 -21.77 -12.01 12.42
CA ALA A 106 -22.43 -12.86 13.40
C ALA A 106 -23.77 -13.33 12.80
N LEU A 107 -23.87 -14.63 12.47
CA LEU A 107 -25.16 -15.23 12.17
C LEU A 107 -26.05 -15.00 13.40
N PRO A 108 -27.28 -14.48 13.24
CA PRO A 108 -28.16 -14.33 14.38
C PRO A 108 -28.37 -15.71 15.01
N ARG A 109 -27.98 -15.86 16.28
CA ARG A 109 -28.31 -17.06 17.07
C ARG A 109 -29.83 -17.13 17.10
N ARG A 110 -30.42 -17.96 16.24
CA ARG A 110 -31.86 -18.23 16.23
C ARG A 110 -32.20 -18.94 17.54
N GLY A 111 -32.49 -18.15 18.57
CA GLY A 111 -33.18 -18.61 19.76
C GLY A 111 -34.61 -18.99 19.38
N GLY A 112 -35.02 -20.20 19.75
CA GLY A 112 -36.39 -20.71 19.57
C GLY A 112 -36.41 -22.19 19.94
N ARG A 113 -36.37 -22.50 21.24
CA ARG A 113 -37.48 -22.88 22.15
C ARG A 113 -37.61 -24.40 22.24
N LYS A 114 -37.53 -24.91 23.48
CA LYS A 114 -38.01 -26.23 23.87
C LYS A 114 -39.52 -26.28 23.82
#